data_AF-C1BCB6-F1
#
_entry.id   AF-C1BCB6-F1
#
_cell.length_a   1.000
_cell.length_b   1.000
_cell.length_c   1.000
_cell.angle_alpha   90.00
_cell.angle_beta   90.00
_cell.angle_gamma   90.00
#
_symmetry.space_group_name_H-M   'P 1'
#
loop_
_entity.id
_entity.type
_entity.pdbx_description
1 polymer ?
#
loop_
_entity_poly.entity_id
_entity_poly.type
_entity_poly.pdbx_seq_one_letter_code
_entity_poly.pdbx_strand_id
1 'polypeptide(L)'
;MGMAEETINGAPVTDGMIEKWADEAEAGYDVEKLRKRGRPTVGDGPGAVVPVRMDEALLKALNARAEQEHVSRSEAIREAVRAWTQVA
;
A
#
# COMPACT_ATOMS: atom_id res chain seq x y z
N MET A 1 17.20 24.23 -25.90
CA MET A 1 17.32 23.69 -24.53
C MET A 1 15.93 23.79 -23.92
N GLY A 2 15.08 22.79 -24.14
CA GLY A 2 13.69 22.82 -23.66
C GLY A 2 13.65 22.35 -22.22
N MET A 3 13.29 23.24 -21.29
CA MET A 3 13.07 22.87 -19.89
C MET A 3 11.75 22.08 -19.83
N ALA A 4 11.82 20.81 -19.45
CA ALA A 4 10.62 20.00 -19.26
C ALA A 4 9.80 20.60 -18.11
N GLU A 5 8.50 20.80 -18.33
CA GLU A 5 7.53 21.24 -17.30
C GLU A 5 7.24 20.08 -16.32
N GLU A 6 8.25 19.66 -15.57
CA GLU A 6 8.06 18.65 -14.53
C GLU A 6 7.30 19.28 -13.35
N THR A 7 6.26 18.60 -12.88
CA THR A 7 5.40 19.08 -11.79
C THR A 7 5.27 18.04 -10.68
N ILE A 8 5.19 18.50 -9.44
CA ILE A 8 4.85 17.69 -8.27
C ILE A 8 3.57 18.27 -7.67
N ASN A 9 2.53 17.43 -7.54
CA ASN A 9 1.19 17.85 -7.07
C ASN A 9 0.61 19.04 -7.85
N GLY A 10 0.90 19.12 -9.15
CA GLY A 10 0.44 20.21 -10.02
C GLY A 10 1.21 21.53 -9.89
N ALA A 11 2.28 21.58 -9.09
CA ALA A 11 3.18 22.73 -9.00
C ALA A 11 4.46 22.49 -9.80
N PRO A 12 4.97 23.48 -10.56
CA PRO A 12 6.20 23.33 -11.34
C PRO A 12 7.41 23.18 -10.42
N VAL A 13 8.28 22.23 -10.78
CA VAL A 13 9.57 22.04 -10.12
C VAL A 13 10.54 23.10 -10.62
N THR A 14 11.19 23.82 -9.70
CA THR A 14 12.19 24.85 -10.05
C THR A 14 13.60 24.32 -9.81
N ASP A 15 14.59 24.89 -10.51
CA ASP A 15 16.00 24.52 -10.32
C ASP A 15 16.45 24.68 -8.86
N GLY A 16 15.95 25.71 -8.15
CA GLY A 16 16.22 25.89 -6.73
C GLY A 16 15.59 24.83 -5.82
N MET A 17 14.48 24.20 -6.23
CA MET A 17 13.94 23.03 -5.53
C MET A 17 14.82 21.81 -5.74
N ILE A 18 15.29 21.60 -6.97
CA ILE A 18 16.19 20.50 -7.31
C ILE A 18 17.48 20.59 -6.50
N GLU A 19 18.13 21.77 -6.48
CA GLU A 19 19.36 21.99 -5.71
C GLU A 19 19.14 21.70 -4.22
N LYS A 20 18.04 22.20 -3.65
CA LYS A 20 17.70 21.96 -2.25
C LYS A 20 17.52 20.47 -1.94
N TRP A 21 16.87 19.72 -2.83
CA TRP A 21 16.69 18.27 -2.66
C TRP A 21 17.99 17.49 -2.84
N ALA A 22 18.87 17.95 -3.73
CA ALA A 22 20.21 17.37 -3.90
C ALA A 22 21.04 17.57 -2.63
N ASP A 23 21.09 18.79 -2.09
CA ASP A 23 21.77 19.11 -0.83
C ASP A 23 21.24 18.26 0.33
N GLU A 24 19.92 18.10 0.43
CA GLU A 24 19.28 17.28 1.45
C GLU A 24 19.67 15.79 1.32
N ALA A 25 19.75 15.27 0.09
CA ALA A 25 20.16 13.91 -0.17
C ALA A 25 21.64 13.67 0.14
N GLU A 26 22.52 14.62 -0.22
CA GLU A 26 23.96 14.56 0.04
C GLU A 26 24.31 14.70 1.53
N ALA A 27 23.58 15.57 2.25
CA ALA A 27 23.71 15.69 3.70
C ALA A 27 23.34 14.39 4.43
N GLY A 28 22.43 13.60 3.84
CA GLY A 28 21.97 12.32 4.37
C GLY A 28 20.96 12.47 5.52
N TYR A 29 20.22 11.39 5.78
CA TYR A 29 19.19 11.37 6.83
C TYR A 29 19.71 10.70 8.11
N ASP A 30 19.33 11.26 9.27
CA ASP A 30 19.51 10.63 10.56
C ASP A 30 18.58 9.42 10.70
N VAL A 31 19.12 8.24 10.40
CA VAL A 31 18.40 6.96 10.41
C VAL A 31 17.78 6.62 11.76
N GLU A 32 18.31 7.13 12.87
CA GLU A 32 17.76 6.88 14.20
C GLU A 32 16.49 7.71 14.46
N LYS A 33 16.37 8.88 13.83
CA LYS A 33 15.17 9.73 13.88
C LYS A 33 14.08 9.30 12.91
N LEU A 34 14.42 8.46 11.92
CA LEU A 34 13.42 7.91 11.01
C LEU A 34 12.54 6.90 11.76
N ARG A 35 11.22 7.08 11.66
CA ARG A 35 10.26 6.08 12.16
C ARG A 35 10.54 4.75 11.44
N LYS A 36 10.84 3.69 12.20
CA LYS A 36 10.88 2.32 11.68
C LYS A 36 9.52 1.99 11.05
N ARG A 37 9.45 2.01 9.72
CA ARG A 37 8.25 1.60 8.99
C ARG A 37 8.20 0.07 8.96
N GLY A 38 7.27 -0.50 9.71
CA GLY A 38 6.76 -1.83 9.46
C GLY A 38 5.60 -1.78 8.45
N ARG A 39 5.17 -2.93 7.95
CA ARG A 39 3.89 -3.03 7.24
C ARG A 39 2.78 -2.56 8.19
N PRO A 40 1.83 -1.71 7.74
CA PRO A 40 0.69 -1.30 8.56
C PRO A 40 -0.01 -2.52 9.20
N THR A 41 -0.46 -2.35 10.44
CA THR A 41 -1.26 -3.38 11.13
C THR A 41 -2.57 -3.61 10.40
N VAL A 42 -3.11 -4.81 10.53
CA VAL A 42 -4.46 -5.14 10.07
C VAL A 42 -5.32 -5.16 11.34
N GLY A 43 -5.97 -4.04 11.66
CA GLY A 43 -6.64 -3.82 12.95
C GLY A 43 -5.67 -3.36 14.06
N ASP A 44 -5.97 -3.74 15.30
CA ASP A 44 -5.26 -3.29 16.51
C ASP A 44 -3.85 -3.91 16.70
N GLY A 45 -3.43 -4.79 15.79
CA GLY A 45 -2.16 -5.51 15.91
C GLY A 45 -1.63 -6.08 14.60
N PRO A 46 -0.45 -6.74 14.64
CA PRO A 46 0.09 -7.42 13.48
C PRO A 46 -0.88 -8.52 13.03
N GLY A 47 -1.15 -8.60 11.72
CA GLY A 47 -1.98 -9.65 11.16
C GLY A 47 -1.29 -11.02 11.27
N ALA A 48 -2.03 -12.04 11.70
CA ALA A 48 -1.58 -13.43 11.67
C ALA A 48 -1.86 -14.07 10.29
N VAL A 49 -0.94 -14.90 9.80
CA VAL A 49 -1.14 -15.66 8.56
C VAL A 49 -1.76 -17.01 8.89
N VAL A 50 -2.97 -17.25 8.39
CA VAL A 50 -3.70 -18.52 8.54
C VAL A 50 -3.75 -19.23 7.18
N PRO A 51 -3.03 -20.34 6.96
CA PRO A 51 -3.10 -21.07 5.71
C PRO A 51 -4.42 -21.85 5.59
N VAL A 52 -5.13 -21.68 4.47
CA VAL A 52 -6.40 -22.36 4.17
C VAL A 52 -6.29 -23.07 2.83
N ARG A 53 -6.68 -24.35 2.78
CA ARG A 53 -6.77 -25.09 1.52
C ARG A 53 -8.11 -24.80 0.85
N MET A 54 -8.07 -24.41 -0.41
CA MET A 54 -9.24 -24.22 -1.26
C MET A 54 -9.06 -25.11 -2.48
N ASP A 55 -10.14 -25.75 -2.92
CA ASP A 55 -10.14 -26.37 -4.23
C ASP A 55 -10.11 -25.33 -5.35
N GLU A 56 -9.85 -25.78 -6.57
CA GLU A 56 -9.71 -24.90 -7.73
C GLU A 56 -11.01 -24.16 -8.07
N ALA A 57 -12.17 -24.79 -7.89
CA ALA A 57 -13.46 -24.20 -8.19
C ALA A 57 -13.77 -23.04 -7.24
N LEU A 58 -13.52 -23.24 -5.95
CA LEU A 58 -13.69 -22.22 -4.92
C LEU A 58 -12.73 -21.04 -5.14
N LEU A 59 -11.46 -21.31 -5.47
CA LEU A 59 -10.49 -20.25 -5.74
C LEU A 59 -10.88 -19.43 -6.99
N LYS A 60 -11.39 -20.07 -8.04
CA LYS A 60 -11.92 -19.39 -9.24
C LYS A 60 -13.12 -18.51 -8.91
N ALA A 61 -14.09 -19.04 -8.17
CA ALA A 61 -15.27 -18.29 -7.75
C ALA A 61 -14.92 -17.06 -6.89
N LEU A 62 -13.99 -17.23 -5.94
CA LEU A 62 -13.48 -16.15 -5.10
C LEU A 62 -12.83 -15.04 -5.94
N ASN A 63 -11.97 -15.40 -6.91
CA ASN A 63 -11.30 -14.44 -7.77
C ASN A 63 -12.28 -13.66 -8.65
N ALA A 64 -13.23 -14.37 -9.28
CA ALA A 64 -14.23 -13.75 -10.14
C ALA A 64 -15.08 -12.73 -9.36
N ARG A 65 -15.48 -13.07 -8.13
CA ARG A 65 -16.23 -12.16 -7.27
C ARG A 65 -15.39 -10.96 -6.81
N ALA A 66 -14.15 -11.18 -6.40
CA ALA A 66 -13.26 -10.10 -5.97
C ALA A 66 -12.99 -9.09 -7.12
N GLU A 67 -12.88 -9.58 -8.35
CA GLU A 67 -12.75 -8.74 -9.55
C GLU A 67 -14.01 -7.92 -9.82
N GLN A 68 -15.20 -8.54 -9.73
CA GLN A 68 -16.49 -7.85 -9.89
C GLN A 68 -16.72 -6.76 -8.83
N GLU A 69 -16.29 -7.01 -7.60
CA GLU A 69 -16.43 -6.07 -6.48
C GLU A 69 -15.26 -5.07 -6.39
N HIS A 70 -14.28 -5.15 -7.31
CA HIS A 70 -13.07 -4.32 -7.33
C HIS A 70 -12.26 -4.33 -6.02
N VAL A 71 -12.24 -5.47 -5.32
CA VAL A 71 -11.49 -5.67 -4.08
C VAL A 71 -10.37 -6.69 -4.26
N SER A 72 -9.35 -6.62 -3.40
CA SER A 72 -8.32 -7.66 -3.39
C SER A 72 -8.90 -8.99 -2.89
N ARG A 73 -8.35 -10.12 -3.35
CA ARG A 73 -8.69 -11.46 -2.83
C ARG A 73 -8.64 -11.52 -1.30
N SER A 74 -7.60 -10.94 -0.70
CA SER A 74 -7.42 -10.93 0.76
C SER A 74 -8.49 -10.10 1.47
N GLU A 75 -9.00 -9.04 0.84
CA GLU A 75 -10.10 -8.25 1.40
C GLU A 75 -11.41 -9.02 1.32
N ALA A 76 -11.73 -9.62 0.17
CA ALA A 76 -12.91 -10.47 0.02
C ALA A 76 -12.95 -11.62 1.04
N ILE A 77 -11.80 -12.26 1.32
CA ILE A 77 -11.70 -13.27 2.37
C ILE A 77 -11.99 -12.67 3.76
N ARG A 78 -11.42 -11.52 4.09
CA ARG A 78 -11.65 -10.87 5.39
C ARG A 78 -13.10 -10.45 5.56
N GLU A 79 -13.74 -9.93 4.53
CA GLU A 79 -15.17 -9.59 4.53
C GLU A 79 -16.05 -10.82 4.75
N ALA A 80 -15.77 -11.93 4.06
CA ALA A 80 -16.49 -13.18 4.27
C ALA A 80 -16.34 -13.69 5.71
N VAL A 81 -15.16 -13.59 6.31
CA VAL A 81 -14.92 -13.96 7.72
C VAL A 81 -15.64 -13.03 8.69
N ARG A 82 -15.62 -11.70 8.46
CA ARG A 82 -16.39 -10.74 9.27
C ARG A 82 -17.89 -11.02 9.20
N ALA A 83 -18.42 -11.24 8.00
CA ALA A 83 -19.82 -11.60 7.80
C ALA A 83 -20.20 -12.92 8.49
N TRP A 84 -19.32 -13.93 8.47
CA TRP A 84 -19.54 -15.21 9.14
C TRP A 84 -19.50 -15.11 10.67
N THR A 85 -18.55 -14.34 11.20
CA THR A 85 -18.34 -14.21 12.66
C THR A 85 -19.26 -13.18 13.31
N GLN A 86 -19.96 -12.36 12.51
CA GLN A 86 -20.75 -11.20 12.97
C GLN A 86 -19.91 -10.16 13.73
N VAL A 87 -18.59 -10.17 13.55
CA VAL A 87 -17.67 -9.17 14.10
C VAL A 87 -17.56 -8.02 13.09
N ALA A 88 -17.88 -6.81 13.56
CA ALA A 88 -17.73 -5.57 12.80
C ALA A 88 -16.26 -5.13 12.71
#